data_AF-V9GHE7-F1
#
_entry.id   AF-V9GHE7-F1
#
_cell.length_a   1.000
_cell.length_b   1.000
_cell.length_c   1.000
_cell.angle_alpha   90.00
_cell.angle_beta   90.00
_cell.angle_gamma   90.00
#
_symmetry.space_group_name_H-M   'P 1'
#
loop_
_entity.id
_entity.type
_entity.pdbx_description
1 polymer ?
#
loop_
_entity_poly.entity_id
_entity_poly.type
_entity_poly.pdbx_seq_one_letter_code
_entity_poly.pdbx_strand_id
1 'polypeptide(L)'
;MSKTKQPKPDWIKIKLTTGDNYKEIKSMMRSKTLHTVCEEARCPNIYECWANRTATFMILGDICTRACRFCAVNTGLPTELDLQEPERVAEAAEQMNLRHCVVTSVARDDLKDGGAIYLQRR
;
A
#
# COMPACT_ATOMS: atom_id res chain seq x y z
N MET A 1 -16.01 -17.74 -22.75
CA MET A 1 -16.47 -18.64 -21.65
C MET A 1 -16.36 -17.89 -20.34
N SER A 2 -17.49 -17.45 -19.76
CA SER A 2 -17.49 -16.79 -18.45
C SER A 2 -17.20 -17.83 -17.38
N LYS A 3 -16.02 -17.76 -16.73
CA LYS A 3 -15.72 -18.60 -15.56
C LYS A 3 -16.63 -18.12 -14.42
N THR A 4 -17.62 -18.92 -14.07
CA THR A 4 -18.48 -18.68 -12.90
C THR A 4 -17.58 -18.60 -11.67
N LYS A 5 -17.56 -17.43 -11.01
CA LYS A 5 -16.70 -17.17 -9.85
C LYS A 5 -17.18 -18.04 -8.69
N GLN A 6 -16.39 -19.02 -8.28
CA GLN A 6 -16.75 -19.83 -7.11
C GLN A 6 -16.77 -18.95 -5.86
N PRO A 7 -17.78 -19.11 -4.98
CA PRO A 7 -17.85 -18.35 -3.75
C PRO A 7 -16.64 -18.67 -2.87
N LYS A 8 -16.16 -17.67 -2.12
CA LYS A 8 -15.10 -17.88 -1.15
C LYS A 8 -15.62 -18.77 -0.01
N PRO A 9 -14.86 -19.79 0.45
CA PRO A 9 -15.21 -20.59 1.62
C PRO A 9 -15.42 -19.72 2.87
N ASP A 10 -16.21 -20.21 3.83
CA ASP A 10 -16.53 -19.41 5.02
C ASP A 10 -15.32 -19.10 5.90
N TRP A 11 -14.34 -20.00 5.97
CA TRP A 11 -13.15 -19.84 6.81
C TRP A 11 -12.19 -18.72 6.37
N ILE A 12 -12.29 -18.21 5.13
CA ILE A 12 -11.44 -17.12 4.63
C ILE A 12 -12.13 -15.74 4.73
N LYS A 13 -13.39 -15.70 5.17
CA LYS A 13 -14.16 -14.45 5.31
C LYS A 13 -13.72 -13.75 6.59
N ILE A 14 -13.40 -12.46 6.46
CA ILE A 14 -13.06 -11.60 7.59
C ILE A 14 -14.31 -11.02 8.24
N LYS A 15 -14.19 -10.64 9.52
CA LYS A 15 -15.16 -9.75 10.17
C LYS A 15 -14.72 -8.30 9.96
N LEU A 16 -15.59 -7.51 9.33
CA LEU A 16 -15.35 -6.08 9.15
C LEU A 16 -15.44 -5.38 10.51
N THR A 17 -14.31 -4.84 10.96
CA THR A 17 -14.22 -4.11 12.22
C THR A 17 -13.84 -2.68 11.89
N THR A 18 -14.84 -1.84 11.67
CA THR A 18 -14.64 -0.41 11.34
C THR A 18 -14.74 0.43 12.61
N GLY A 19 -13.70 0.38 13.44
CA GLY A 19 -13.57 1.27 14.60
C GLY A 19 -13.12 2.68 14.20
N ASP A 20 -13.11 3.60 15.16
CA ASP A 20 -12.72 5.00 14.93
C ASP A 20 -11.27 5.14 14.42
N ASN A 21 -10.36 4.30 14.94
CA ASN A 21 -8.96 4.23 14.51
C ASN A 21 -8.81 3.97 12.98
N TYR A 22 -9.66 3.14 12.38
CA TYR A 22 -9.60 2.89 10.94
C TYR A 22 -9.94 4.15 10.12
N LYS A 23 -10.96 4.92 10.54
CA LYS A 23 -11.38 6.14 9.83
C LYS A 23 -10.33 7.24 9.93
N GLU A 24 -9.73 7.40 11.10
CA GLU A 24 -8.64 8.35 11.34
C GLU A 24 -7.45 8.06 10.44
N ILE A 25 -6.94 6.82 10.47
CA ILE A 25 -5.81 6.40 9.64
C ILE A 25 -6.13 6.58 8.16
N LYS A 26 -7.33 6.20 7.72
CA LYS A 26 -7.75 6.35 6.33
C LYS A 26 -7.75 7.81 5.88
N SER A 27 -8.26 8.70 6.74
CA SER A 27 -8.30 10.13 6.44
C SER A 27 -6.90 10.71 6.31
N MET A 28 -5.99 10.27 7.18
CA MET A 28 -4.60 10.73 7.19
C MET A 28 -3.80 10.17 6.01
N MET A 29 -3.99 8.92 5.60
CA MET A 29 -3.35 8.37 4.38
C MET A 29 -3.72 9.19 3.14
N ARG A 30 -4.99 9.60 3.04
CA ARG A 30 -5.48 10.43 1.94
C ARG A 30 -4.96 11.86 1.96
N SER A 31 -4.71 12.43 3.13
CA SER A 31 -4.23 13.82 3.23
C SER A 31 -2.75 13.98 2.87
N LYS A 32 -1.95 12.91 2.95
CA LYS A 32 -0.51 12.93 2.66
C LYS A 32 -0.13 12.45 1.25
N THR A 33 -1.13 12.11 0.42
CA THR A 33 -0.94 11.60 -0.95
C THR A 33 0.02 10.40 -0.95
N LEU A 34 -0.23 9.43 -0.06
CA LEU A 34 0.59 8.22 0.08
C LEU A 34 -0.21 6.99 -0.35
N HIS A 35 0.51 6.00 -0.86
CA HIS A 35 -0.07 4.70 -1.24
C HIS A 35 0.29 3.62 -0.23
N THR A 36 -0.62 2.68 -0.02
CA THR A 36 -0.37 1.51 0.83
C THR A 36 -0.71 0.24 0.08
N VAL A 37 0.10 -0.80 0.25
CA VAL A 37 -0.25 -2.15 -0.26
C VAL A 37 -1.54 -2.64 0.39
N CYS A 38 -1.81 -2.19 1.62
CA CYS A 38 -3.05 -2.51 2.33
C CYS A 38 -4.29 -2.18 1.48
N GLU A 39 -4.31 -1.01 0.84
CA GLU A 39 -5.41 -0.56 -0.01
C GLU A 39 -5.24 -1.03 -1.46
N GLU A 40 -4.09 -0.79 -2.09
CA GLU A 40 -3.88 -1.04 -3.53
C GLU A 40 -3.95 -2.54 -3.87
N ALA A 41 -3.44 -3.41 -2.99
CA ALA A 41 -3.55 -4.86 -3.17
C ALA A 41 -4.87 -5.45 -2.64
N ARG A 42 -5.79 -4.62 -2.13
CA ARG A 42 -7.10 -5.02 -1.58
C ARG A 42 -6.96 -6.04 -0.45
N CYS A 43 -6.04 -5.77 0.48
CA CYS A 43 -5.72 -6.69 1.57
C CYS A 43 -6.93 -6.85 2.51
N PRO A 44 -7.41 -8.08 2.76
CA PRO A 44 -8.52 -8.30 3.68
C PRO A 44 -8.16 -7.97 5.14
N ASN A 45 -6.86 -7.94 5.49
CA ASN A 45 -6.41 -7.74 6.87
C ASN A 45 -6.23 -6.26 7.24
N ILE A 46 -6.57 -5.32 6.33
CA ILE A 46 -6.35 -3.87 6.55
C ILE A 46 -6.91 -3.38 7.88
N TYR A 47 -8.10 -3.84 8.27
CA TYR A 47 -8.77 -3.43 9.51
C TYR A 47 -8.00 -3.88 10.75
N GLU A 48 -7.49 -5.12 10.74
CA GLU A 48 -6.73 -5.69 11.85
C GLU A 48 -5.35 -5.04 11.96
N CYS A 49 -4.64 -4.91 10.83
CA CYS A 49 -3.32 -4.31 10.81
C CYS A 49 -3.35 -2.86 11.33
N TRP A 50 -4.28 -2.04 10.82
CA TRP A 50 -4.38 -0.65 11.22
C TRP A 50 -4.85 -0.49 12.68
N ALA A 51 -5.76 -1.35 13.15
CA ALA A 51 -6.16 -1.38 14.56
C ALA A 51 -4.97 -1.68 15.49
N ASN A 52 -4.06 -2.55 15.05
CA ASN A 52 -2.83 -2.89 15.76
C ASN A 52 -1.67 -1.90 15.53
N ARG A 53 -1.94 -0.78 14.86
CA ARG A 53 -0.93 0.23 14.49
C ARG A 53 0.22 -0.35 13.66
N THR A 54 -0.16 -1.10 12.63
CA THR A 54 0.75 -1.65 11.62
C THR A 54 0.26 -1.25 10.25
N ALA A 55 1.15 -0.76 9.40
CA ALA A 55 0.85 -0.45 8.00
C ALA A 55 2.01 -0.81 7.08
N THR A 56 1.67 -1.03 5.81
CA THR A 56 2.64 -1.28 4.75
C THR A 56 2.52 -0.19 3.69
N PHE A 57 3.49 0.72 3.68
CA PHE A 57 3.58 1.77 2.68
C PHE A 57 4.10 1.20 1.36
N MET A 58 3.52 1.69 0.26
CA MET A 58 3.97 1.40 -1.08
C MET A 58 4.53 2.69 -1.68
N ILE A 59 5.85 2.73 -1.86
CA ILE A 59 6.55 3.89 -2.43
C ILE A 59 6.70 3.75 -3.95
N LEU A 60 7.09 4.85 -4.60
CA LEU A 60 7.25 5.00 -6.04
C LEU A 60 5.93 5.00 -6.83
N GLY A 61 4.82 5.30 -6.16
CA GLY A 61 3.47 5.40 -6.73
C GLY A 61 2.64 4.11 -6.68
N ASP A 62 1.46 4.14 -7.30
CA ASP A 62 0.48 3.04 -7.39
C ASP A 62 0.49 2.28 -8.73
N ILE A 63 1.37 2.68 -9.66
CA ILE A 63 1.50 2.07 -10.97
C ILE A 63 2.81 1.28 -11.03
N CYS A 64 2.72 -0.01 -11.31
CA CYS A 64 3.86 -0.90 -11.48
C CYS A 64 4.17 -1.09 -12.97
N THR A 65 5.45 -1.05 -13.34
CA THR A 65 5.89 -1.36 -14.72
C THR A 65 5.72 -2.84 -15.09
N ARG A 66 5.42 -3.71 -14.11
CA ARG A 66 5.26 -5.16 -14.28
C ARG A 66 3.82 -5.63 -14.06
N ALA A 67 3.45 -6.68 -14.79
CA ALA A 67 2.11 -7.27 -14.82
C ALA A 67 2.03 -8.65 -14.13
N CYS A 68 2.32 -8.71 -12.83
CA CYS A 68 2.25 -9.97 -12.07
C CYS A 68 0.81 -10.49 -12.03
N ARG A 69 0.56 -11.72 -12.51
CA ARG A 69 -0.80 -12.30 -12.66
C ARG A 69 -1.65 -12.37 -11.39
N PHE A 70 -1.01 -12.33 -10.22
CA PHE A 70 -1.68 -12.39 -8.92
C PHE A 70 -1.81 -11.01 -8.26
N CYS A 71 -1.08 -10.01 -8.75
CA CYS A 71 -1.01 -8.70 -8.13
C CYS A 71 -2.21 -7.85 -8.57
N ALA A 72 -2.81 -7.13 -7.63
CA ALA A 72 -3.94 -6.25 -7.89
C ALA A 72 -3.54 -4.78 -8.14
N VAL A 73 -2.25 -4.44 -7.93
CA VAL A 73 -1.70 -3.10 -8.20
C VAL A 73 -1.78 -2.80 -9.69
N ASN A 74 -2.08 -1.54 -10.04
CA ASN A 74 -2.24 -1.12 -11.42
C ASN A 74 -0.94 -1.34 -12.21
N THR A 75 -1.07 -1.79 -13.46
CA THR A 75 0.07 -1.90 -14.38
C THR A 75 0.04 -0.76 -15.39
N GLY A 76 1.17 -0.13 -15.61
CA GLY A 76 1.30 0.95 -16.58
C GLY A 76 2.69 1.60 -16.56
N LEU A 77 2.80 2.73 -17.23
CA LEU A 77 3.98 3.59 -17.15
C LEU A 77 3.71 4.69 -16.12
N PRO A 78 4.46 4.75 -15.01
CA PRO A 78 4.34 5.82 -14.02
C PRO A 78 4.67 7.18 -14.64
N THR A 79 3.94 8.22 -14.25
CA THR A 79 4.09 9.57 -14.84
C THR A 79 5.00 10.48 -14.03
N GLU A 80 5.09 10.26 -12.72
CA GLU A 80 5.80 11.14 -11.80
C GLU A 80 6.73 10.38 -10.87
N LEU A 81 7.76 11.07 -10.40
CA LEU A 81 8.69 10.59 -9.41
C LEU A 81 8.83 11.65 -8.32
N ASP A 82 8.28 11.36 -7.15
CA ASP A 82 8.26 12.29 -6.03
C ASP A 82 9.46 12.08 -5.11
N LEU A 83 10.35 13.07 -5.06
CA LEU A 83 11.55 13.04 -4.23
C LEU A 83 11.27 13.28 -2.74
N GLN A 84 10.12 13.83 -2.36
CA GLN A 84 9.72 14.10 -0.98
C GLN A 84 8.83 13.00 -0.39
N GLU A 85 8.57 11.93 -1.15
CA GLU A 85 7.78 10.78 -0.68
C GLU A 85 8.38 10.13 0.58
N PRO A 86 9.72 9.91 0.71
CA PRO A 86 10.29 9.31 1.92
C PRO A 86 10.00 10.10 3.20
N GLU A 87 10.12 11.43 3.15
CA GLU A 87 9.85 12.30 4.28
C GLU A 87 8.37 12.23 4.69
N ARG A 88 7.44 12.23 3.71
CA ARG A 88 6.01 12.08 4.01
C ARG A 88 5.65 10.72 4.58
N VAL A 89 6.32 9.64 4.15
CA VAL A 89 6.16 8.30 4.74
C VAL A 89 6.60 8.29 6.19
N ALA A 90 7.73 8.92 6.52
CA ALA A 90 8.22 9.03 7.89
C ALA A 90 7.24 9.82 8.77
N GLU A 91 6.78 10.99 8.30
CA GLU A 91 5.77 11.80 9.00
C GLU A 91 4.47 11.04 9.22
N ALA A 92 3.98 10.31 8.21
CA ALA A 92 2.76 9.52 8.34
C ALA A 92 2.93 8.38 9.34
N ALA A 93 4.06 7.68 9.33
CA ALA A 93 4.33 6.61 10.29
C ALA A 93 4.36 7.11 11.74
N GLU A 94 4.93 8.30 11.97
CA GLU A 94 4.95 8.96 13.27
C GLU A 94 3.55 9.43 13.70
N GLN A 95 2.81 10.11 12.81
CA GLN A 95 1.46 10.61 13.09
C GLN A 95 0.47 9.50 13.43
N MET A 96 0.59 8.36 12.75
CA MET A 96 -0.18 7.14 13.05
C MET A 96 0.22 6.46 14.35
N ASN A 97 1.36 6.83 14.92
CA ASN A 97 1.97 6.15 16.04
C ASN A 97 2.12 4.64 15.77
N LEU A 98 2.64 4.31 14.57
CA LEU A 98 2.84 2.92 14.14
C LEU A 98 3.82 2.21 15.08
N ARG A 99 3.45 0.99 15.50
CA ARG A 99 4.34 0.08 16.22
C ARG A 99 5.24 -0.70 15.27
N HIS A 100 4.76 -0.95 14.06
CA HIS A 100 5.49 -1.66 13.03
C HIS A 100 5.16 -1.05 11.66
N CYS A 101 6.21 -0.62 10.97
CA CYS A 101 6.13 -0.08 9.61
C CYS A 101 6.84 -1.04 8.65
N VAL A 102 6.19 -1.36 7.54
CA VAL A 102 6.82 -2.05 6.41
C VAL A 102 6.81 -1.09 5.23
N VAL A 103 7.95 -0.97 4.55
CA VAL A 103 8.06 -0.19 3.31
C VAL A 103 8.36 -1.17 2.17
N THR A 104 7.57 -1.07 1.11
CA THR A 104 7.76 -1.82 -0.14
C THR A 104 7.54 -0.88 -1.32
N SER A 105 7.88 -1.31 -2.53
CA SER A 105 7.76 -0.47 -3.72
C SER A 105 7.09 -1.21 -4.87
N VAL A 106 6.58 -0.45 -5.83
CA VAL A 106 6.31 -0.96 -7.17
C VAL A 106 7.63 -1.16 -7.95
N ALA A 107 7.58 -1.91 -9.03
CA ALA A 107 8.69 -1.95 -9.99
C ALA A 107 8.70 -0.66 -10.80
N ARG A 108 9.88 -0.04 -10.90
CA ARG A 108 10.17 1.16 -11.68
C ARG A 108 11.23 0.87 -12.73
N ASP A 109 10.93 -0.06 -13.63
CA ASP A 109 11.85 -0.44 -14.72
C ASP A 109 12.10 0.75 -15.71
N ASP A 110 11.31 1.82 -15.60
CA ASP A 110 11.50 3.10 -16.30
C ASP A 110 12.68 3.94 -15.77
N LEU A 111 13.11 3.71 -14.51
CA LEU A 111 14.22 4.42 -13.90
C LEU A 111 15.54 3.68 -14.12
N LYS A 112 16.63 4.44 -14.35
CA LYS A 112 17.97 3.87 -14.61
C LYS A 112 18.48 2.98 -13.48
N ASP A 113 18.15 3.32 -12.23
CA ASP A 113 18.52 2.57 -11.02
C ASP A 113 17.37 1.71 -10.48
N GLY A 114 16.23 1.64 -11.19
CA GLY A 114 15.04 0.93 -10.73
C GLY A 114 14.38 1.51 -9.47
N GLY A 115 14.73 2.74 -9.05
CA GLY A 115 14.28 3.34 -7.80
C GLY A 115 15.12 2.99 -6.56
N ALA A 116 16.28 2.36 -6.73
CA ALA A 116 17.14 1.94 -5.64
C ALA A 116 17.55 3.08 -4.69
N ILE A 117 17.75 4.30 -5.21
CA ILE A 117 18.14 5.45 -4.38
C ILE A 117 17.12 5.77 -3.28
N TYR A 118 15.85 5.45 -3.48
CA TYR A 118 14.77 5.67 -2.51
C TYR A 118 14.77 4.64 -1.39
N LEU A 119 15.25 3.42 -1.66
CA LEU A 119 15.36 2.35 -0.67
C LEU A 119 16.65 2.44 0.16
N GLN A 120 17.62 3.25 -0.27
CA GLN A 120 18.96 3.33 0.33
C GLN A 120 19.23 4.61 1.13
N ARG A 121 18.31 5.59 1.14
CA ARG A 121 18.45 6.78 1.98
C ARG A 121 18.43 6.37 3.46
N ARG A 122 19.58 6.50 4.10
CA ARG A 122 19.77 6.33 5.55
C ARG A 122 19.26 7.54 6.29
#